data_AF-A0AAD9T8P5-F1
#
_entry.id   AF-A0AAD9T8P5-F1
#
_cell.length_a   1.000
_cell.length_b   1.000
_cell.length_c   1.000
_cell.angle_alpha   90.00
_cell.angle_beta   90.00
_cell.angle_gamma   90.00
#
_symmetry.space_group_name_H-M   'P 1'
#
loop_
_entity.id
_entity.type
_entity.pdbx_description
1 polymer ?
#
loop_
_entity_poly.entity_id
_entity_poly.type
_entity_poly.pdbx_seq_one_letter_code
_entity_poly.pdbx_strand_id
1 'polypeptide(L)'
;MIPLAFLRILLASRGEDILGEEGTDISRNYVAEAAEIAEILAQYGVEPHEYEPVVNALRRNPQAWLDFMMKFELGLEKPNPMRALQSAATIAFSYIVGGMVPLIPYMAIPIADKAVLASVGITLIALLIFGFVKGHFTGDRPFRSALQTALIGAVASAAAYSIAKLFRT
;
A
#
# COMPACT_ATOMS: atom_id res chain seq x y z
N MET A 1 -1.52 -27.45 11.65
CA MET A 1 -2.86 -27.14 11.12
C MET A 1 -2.81 -25.67 10.75
N ILE A 2 -2.75 -25.33 9.46
CA ILE A 2 -2.78 -23.91 9.05
C ILE A 2 -4.20 -23.42 9.38
N PRO A 3 -4.38 -22.36 10.18
CA PRO A 3 -5.71 -21.84 10.48
C PRO A 3 -6.43 -21.51 9.17
N LEU A 4 -7.72 -21.86 9.07
CA LEU A 4 -8.54 -21.56 7.87
C LEU A 4 -8.45 -20.08 7.49
N ALA A 5 -8.38 -19.20 8.50
CA ALA A 5 -8.14 -17.77 8.38
C ALA A 5 -6.88 -17.42 7.54
N PHE A 6 -5.80 -18.19 7.66
CA PHE A 6 -4.58 -17.93 6.88
C PHE A 6 -4.75 -18.26 5.39
N LEU A 7 -5.57 -19.27 5.06
CA LEU A 7 -5.92 -19.59 3.69
C LEU A 7 -6.84 -18.52 3.07
N ARG A 8 -7.80 -18.01 3.86
CA ARG A 8 -8.69 -16.91 3.46
C ARG A 8 -7.92 -15.59 3.22
N ILE A 9 -6.94 -15.27 4.06
CA ILE A 9 -6.03 -14.12 3.85
C ILE A 9 -5.21 -14.27 2.56
N LEU A 10 -4.75 -15.48 2.24
CA LEU A 10 -4.01 -15.74 1.01
C LEU A 10 -4.90 -15.54 -0.23
N LEU A 11 -6.17 -15.96 -0.17
CA LEU A 11 -7.15 -15.73 -1.23
C LEU A 11 -7.48 -14.24 -1.39
N ALA A 12 -7.63 -13.51 -0.29
CA ALA A 12 -7.78 -12.04 -0.30
C ALA A 12 -6.61 -11.34 -1.01
N SER A 13 -5.38 -11.82 -0.83
CA SER A 13 -4.20 -11.27 -1.50
C SER A 13 -4.18 -11.47 -3.03
N ARG A 14 -5.00 -12.39 -3.57
CA ARG A 14 -5.10 -12.66 -5.01
C ARG A 14 -6.12 -11.76 -5.73
N GLY A 15 -6.82 -10.88 -5.02
CA GLY A 15 -7.76 -9.93 -5.61
C GLY A 15 -9.13 -10.52 -5.98
N GLU A 16 -9.52 -11.62 -5.34
CA GLU A 16 -10.86 -12.22 -5.47
C GLU A 16 -11.89 -11.43 -4.64
N ASP A 17 -13.18 -11.52 -5.02
CA ASP A 17 -14.28 -10.82 -4.33
C ASP A 17 -14.64 -11.50 -3.01
N ILE A 18 -13.75 -11.31 -2.05
CA ILE A 18 -13.86 -11.78 -0.67
C ILE A 18 -15.10 -11.26 0.07
N LEU A 19 -15.66 -10.11 -0.34
CA LEU A 19 -16.86 -9.57 0.32
C LEU A 19 -18.08 -10.39 -0.05
N GLY A 20 -18.18 -10.75 -1.33
CA GLY A 20 -19.21 -11.65 -1.83
C GLY A 20 -19.06 -13.07 -1.28
N GLU A 21 -17.84 -13.59 -1.20
CA GLU A 21 -17.57 -14.93 -0.66
C GLU A 21 -17.86 -15.01 0.84
N GLU A 22 -17.37 -14.07 1.65
CA GLU A 22 -17.59 -14.06 3.11
C GLU A 22 -19.07 -13.91 3.46
N GLY A 23 -19.80 -13.05 2.74
CA GLY A 23 -21.26 -12.95 2.87
C GLY A 23 -21.99 -14.25 2.51
N THR A 24 -21.44 -15.01 1.56
CA THR A 24 -21.98 -16.31 1.16
C THR A 24 -21.68 -17.38 2.21
N ASP A 25 -20.47 -17.41 2.77
CA ASP A 25 -20.05 -18.36 3.81
C ASP A 25 -20.83 -18.17 5.11
N ILE A 26 -21.01 -16.93 5.57
CA ILE A 26 -21.89 -16.59 6.70
C ILE A 26 -23.31 -17.12 6.46
N SER A 27 -23.85 -16.90 5.27
CA SER A 27 -25.20 -17.35 4.92
C SER A 27 -25.32 -18.87 4.85
N ARG A 28 -24.25 -19.56 4.43
CA ARG A 28 -24.22 -21.01 4.22
C ARG A 28 -23.95 -21.79 5.50
N ASN A 29 -23.09 -21.28 6.38
CA ASN A 29 -22.64 -22.00 7.58
C ASN A 29 -22.43 -21.12 8.81
N TYR A 30 -23.51 -20.53 9.32
CA TYR A 30 -23.52 -19.75 10.58
C TYR A 30 -22.92 -20.44 11.81
N VAL A 31 -22.85 -21.78 11.84
CA VAL A 31 -22.29 -22.50 12.98
C VAL A 31 -20.77 -22.46 12.93
N ALA A 32 -20.17 -22.70 11.76
CA ALA A 32 -18.73 -22.63 11.59
C ALA A 32 -18.22 -21.20 11.77
N GLU A 33 -18.82 -20.21 11.10
CA GLU A 33 -18.37 -18.81 11.21
C GLU A 33 -18.49 -18.27 12.65
N ALA A 34 -19.44 -18.77 13.44
CA ALA A 34 -19.56 -18.38 14.84
C ALA A 34 -18.41 -18.88 15.71
N ALA A 35 -17.87 -20.06 15.37
CA ALA A 35 -16.69 -20.60 16.02
C ALA A 35 -15.46 -19.75 15.69
N GLU A 36 -15.39 -19.17 14.49
CA GLU A 36 -14.28 -18.28 14.10
C GLU A 36 -14.30 -16.97 14.89
N ILE A 37 -15.46 -16.33 15.07
CA ILE A 37 -15.57 -15.16 15.96
C ILE A 37 -15.18 -15.51 17.41
N ALA A 38 -15.62 -16.68 17.90
CA ALA A 38 -15.25 -17.14 19.24
C ALA A 38 -13.74 -17.38 19.37
N GLU A 39 -13.10 -17.96 18.34
CA GLU A 39 -11.66 -18.18 18.29
C GLU A 39 -10.90 -16.85 18.29
N ILE A 40 -11.34 -15.87 17.48
CA ILE A 40 -10.77 -14.51 17.47
C ILE A 40 -10.85 -13.91 18.87
N LEU A 41 -12.02 -13.92 19.52
CA LEU A 41 -12.20 -13.34 20.86
C LEU A 41 -11.39 -14.07 21.94
N ALA A 42 -11.27 -15.39 21.86
CA ALA A 42 -10.45 -16.19 22.76
C ALA A 42 -8.95 -15.85 22.62
N GLN A 43 -8.46 -15.51 21.42
CA GLN A 43 -7.07 -15.05 21.22
C GLN A 43 -6.79 -13.71 21.93
N TYR A 44 -7.82 -12.89 22.17
CA TYR A 44 -7.72 -11.67 22.98
C TYR A 44 -7.87 -11.93 24.48
N GLY A 45 -8.02 -13.19 24.90
CA GLY A 45 -8.17 -13.58 26.30
C GLY A 45 -9.57 -13.42 26.86
N VAL A 46 -10.60 -13.28 26.00
CA VAL A 46 -12.00 -13.23 26.41
C VAL A 46 -12.47 -14.64 26.75
N GLU A 47 -13.08 -14.83 27.92
CA GLU A 47 -13.53 -16.16 28.34
C GLU A 47 -14.84 -16.60 27.65
N PRO A 48 -15.11 -17.91 27.53
CA PRO A 48 -16.31 -18.42 26.84
C PRO A 48 -17.63 -17.84 27.30
N HIS A 49 -17.78 -17.68 28.61
CA HIS A 49 -18.99 -17.12 29.21
C HIS A 49 -19.18 -15.62 28.89
N GLU A 50 -18.13 -14.92 28.47
CA GLU A 50 -18.14 -13.50 28.12
C GLU A 50 -18.38 -13.26 26.63
N TYR A 51 -17.78 -14.07 25.75
CA TYR A 51 -17.95 -13.91 24.30
C TYR A 51 -19.22 -14.56 23.74
N GLU A 52 -19.79 -15.59 24.39
CA GLU A 52 -21.01 -16.26 23.92
C GLU A 52 -22.20 -15.29 23.71
N PRO A 53 -22.50 -14.37 24.65
CA PRO A 53 -23.51 -13.33 24.43
C PRO A 53 -23.19 -12.42 23.24
N VAL A 54 -21.91 -12.10 23.02
CA VAL A 54 -21.45 -11.23 21.93
C VAL A 54 -21.67 -11.92 20.58
N VAL A 55 -21.24 -13.17 20.44
CA VAL A 55 -21.48 -13.98 19.23
C VAL A 55 -22.98 -14.07 18.92
N ASN A 56 -23.81 -14.34 19.94
CA ASN A 56 -25.26 -14.40 19.78
C ASN A 56 -25.90 -13.04 19.44
N ALA A 57 -25.32 -11.94 19.91
CA ALA A 57 -25.74 -10.60 19.50
C ALA A 57 -25.37 -10.30 18.05
N LEU A 58 -24.16 -10.64 17.62
CA LEU A 58 -23.71 -10.48 16.24
C LEU A 58 -24.56 -11.32 15.27
N ARG A 59 -24.98 -12.54 15.64
CA ARG A 59 -25.86 -13.38 14.79
C ARG A 59 -27.15 -12.67 14.39
N ARG A 60 -27.65 -11.77 15.23
CA ARG A 60 -28.89 -11.01 15.00
C ARG A 60 -28.67 -9.81 14.07
N ASN A 61 -27.41 -9.45 13.77
CA ASN A 61 -27.05 -8.36 12.88
C ASN A 61 -25.97 -8.83 11.89
N PRO A 62 -26.37 -9.43 10.76
CA PRO A 62 -25.44 -9.95 9.75
C PRO A 62 -24.46 -8.90 9.21
N GLN A 63 -24.86 -7.63 9.17
CA GLN A 63 -23.96 -6.55 8.75
C GLN A 63 -22.84 -6.30 9.76
N ALA A 64 -23.16 -6.28 11.06
CA ALA A 64 -22.16 -6.13 12.12
C ALA A 64 -21.26 -7.37 12.23
N TRP A 65 -21.79 -8.56 11.93
CA TRP A 65 -21.01 -9.79 11.82
C TRP A 65 -19.96 -9.70 10.72
N LEU A 66 -20.39 -9.37 9.50
CA LEU A 66 -19.49 -9.24 8.35
C LEU A 66 -18.44 -8.15 8.60
N ASP A 67 -18.85 -7.01 9.16
CA ASP A 67 -17.93 -5.93 9.51
C ASP A 67 -16.88 -6.35 10.55
N PHE A 68 -17.26 -7.21 11.51
CA PHE A 68 -16.35 -7.77 12.51
C PHE A 68 -15.35 -8.73 11.86
N MET A 69 -15.83 -9.71 11.07
CA MET A 69 -14.98 -10.68 10.38
C MET A 69 -14.00 -9.99 9.41
N MET A 70 -14.48 -9.05 8.61
CA MET A 70 -13.62 -8.25 7.71
C MET A 70 -12.49 -7.56 8.47
N LYS A 71 -12.78 -6.99 9.64
CA LYS A 71 -11.80 -6.21 10.39
C LYS A 71 -10.82 -7.08 11.17
N PHE A 72 -11.32 -8.10 11.86
CA PHE A 72 -10.53 -8.87 12.83
C PHE A 72 -9.97 -10.17 12.27
N GLU A 73 -10.60 -10.77 11.27
CA GLU A 73 -10.07 -11.96 10.59
C GLU A 73 -9.23 -11.55 9.38
N LEU A 74 -9.80 -10.77 8.46
CA LEU A 74 -9.14 -10.43 7.19
C LEU A 74 -8.21 -9.22 7.28
N GLY A 75 -8.32 -8.42 8.35
CA GLY A 75 -7.53 -7.20 8.52
C GLY A 75 -7.86 -6.10 7.51
N LEU A 76 -9.06 -6.13 6.92
CA LEU A 76 -9.47 -5.24 5.84
C LEU A 76 -10.30 -4.07 6.36
N GLU A 77 -9.96 -2.87 5.89
CA GLU A 77 -10.82 -1.70 6.02
C GLU A 77 -11.82 -1.66 4.86
N LYS A 78 -13.06 -1.20 5.13
CA LYS A 78 -14.07 -1.03 4.08
C LYS A 78 -13.51 -0.18 2.93
N PRO A 79 -13.60 -0.65 1.67
CA PRO A 79 -13.14 0.12 0.53
C PRO A 79 -13.93 1.43 0.44
N ASN A 80 -13.24 2.57 0.56
CA ASN A 80 -13.83 3.86 0.27
C ASN A 80 -13.60 4.17 -1.22
N PRO A 81 -14.63 4.13 -2.09
CA PRO A 81 -14.47 4.31 -3.53
C PRO A 81 -13.89 5.68 -3.89
N MET A 82 -14.15 6.71 -3.07
CA MET A 82 -13.59 8.04 -3.27
C MET A 82 -12.09 8.10 -2.95
N ARG A 83 -11.63 7.30 -1.98
CA ARG A 83 -10.22 7.22 -1.59
C ARG A 83 -9.36 6.63 -2.73
N ALA A 84 -9.89 5.66 -3.48
CA ALA A 84 -9.21 5.09 -4.64
C ALA A 84 -8.98 6.13 -5.75
N LEU A 85 -10.01 6.88 -6.12
CA LEU A 85 -9.89 7.95 -7.13
C LEU A 85 -8.95 9.08 -6.67
N GLN A 86 -9.05 9.50 -5.41
CA GLN A 86 -8.15 10.50 -4.83
C GLN A 86 -6.69 10.02 -4.84
N SER A 87 -6.42 8.78 -4.47
CA SER A 87 -5.07 8.20 -4.57
C SER A 87 -4.56 8.20 -6.01
N ALA A 88 -5.36 7.74 -6.97
CA ALA A 88 -4.97 7.70 -8.37
C ALA A 88 -4.65 9.11 -8.91
N ALA A 89 -5.51 10.10 -8.65
CA ALA A 89 -5.29 11.48 -9.05
C ALA A 89 -4.03 12.09 -8.40
N THR A 90 -3.83 11.83 -7.11
CA THR A 90 -2.67 12.35 -6.36
C THR A 90 -1.37 11.76 -6.91
N ILE A 91 -1.33 10.46 -7.19
CA ILE A 91 -0.16 9.79 -7.78
C ILE A 91 0.12 10.33 -9.19
N ALA A 92 -0.92 10.44 -10.03
CA ALA A 92 -0.78 10.95 -11.40
C ALA A 92 -0.22 12.38 -11.40
N PHE A 93 -0.78 13.28 -10.59
CA PHE A 93 -0.30 14.64 -10.48
C PHE A 93 1.13 14.71 -9.94
N SER A 94 1.45 13.91 -8.93
CA SER A 94 2.80 13.84 -8.36
C SER A 94 3.82 13.34 -9.38
N TYR A 95 3.46 12.39 -10.23
CA TYR A 95 4.32 11.90 -11.31
C TYR A 95 4.58 12.95 -12.38
N ILE A 96 3.56 13.72 -12.78
CA ILE A 96 3.71 14.80 -13.74
C ILE A 96 4.66 15.85 -13.17
N VAL A 97 4.39 16.36 -11.97
CA VAL A 97 5.21 17.40 -11.34
C VAL A 97 6.64 16.90 -11.09
N GLY A 98 6.80 15.68 -10.56
CA GLY A 98 8.10 15.08 -10.32
C GLY A 98 8.90 14.83 -11.59
N GLY A 99 8.24 14.37 -12.66
CA GLY A 99 8.86 14.14 -13.97
C GLY A 99 9.24 15.42 -14.70
N MET A 100 8.58 16.55 -14.41
CA MET A 100 8.95 17.85 -14.97
C MET A 100 10.28 18.37 -14.42
N VAL A 101 10.63 18.08 -13.17
CA VAL A 101 11.85 18.57 -12.51
C VAL A 101 13.13 18.33 -13.33
N PRO A 102 13.45 17.11 -13.80
CA PRO A 102 14.62 16.87 -14.64
C PRO A 102 14.52 17.50 -16.04
N LEU A 103 13.32 17.80 -16.54
CA LEU A 103 13.09 18.35 -17.87
C LEU A 103 13.23 19.87 -17.93
N ILE A 104 13.02 20.58 -16.82
CA ILE A 104 13.09 22.05 -16.76
C ILE A 104 14.38 22.61 -17.39
N PRO A 105 15.59 22.07 -17.10
CA PRO A 105 16.82 22.60 -17.70
C PRO A 105 16.89 22.44 -19.21
N TYR A 106 16.28 21.39 -19.76
CA TYR A 106 16.23 21.19 -21.22
C TYR A 106 15.28 22.17 -21.92
N MET A 107 14.30 22.73 -21.20
CA MET A 107 13.45 23.79 -21.73
C MET A 107 14.15 25.15 -21.76
N ALA A 108 15.07 25.40 -20.82
CA ALA A 108 15.75 26.68 -20.67
C ALA A 108 17.13 26.75 -21.37
N ILE A 109 17.81 25.62 -21.51
CA ILE A 109 19.18 25.55 -22.04
C ILE A 109 19.17 24.83 -23.39
N PRO A 110 19.42 25.53 -24.52
CA PRO A 110 19.38 24.92 -25.86
C PRO A 110 20.48 23.88 -26.12
N ILE A 111 21.57 23.93 -25.35
CA ILE A 111 22.73 23.05 -25.50
C ILE A 111 22.54 21.83 -24.60
N ALA A 112 22.27 20.67 -25.20
CA ALA A 112 21.96 19.43 -24.49
C ALA A 112 23.03 19.03 -23.45
N ASP A 113 24.31 19.15 -23.78
CA ASP A 113 25.41 18.79 -22.87
C ASP A 113 25.48 19.69 -21.62
N LYS A 114 25.05 20.95 -21.73
CA LYS A 114 24.95 21.86 -20.58
C LYS A 114 23.65 21.62 -19.81
N ALA A 115 22.56 21.33 -20.52
CA ALA A 115 21.26 21.02 -19.93
C ALA A 115 21.31 19.75 -19.06
N VAL A 116 22.02 18.70 -19.50
CA VAL A 116 22.15 17.45 -18.72
C VAL A 116 22.87 17.67 -17.39
N LEU A 117 23.95 18.47 -17.37
CA LEU A 117 24.68 18.75 -16.13
C LEU A 117 23.80 19.53 -15.13
N ALA A 118 23.07 20.53 -15.61
CA ALA A 118 22.10 21.26 -14.78
C ALA A 118 20.95 20.36 -14.29
N SER A 119 20.42 19.49 -15.16
CA SER A 119 19.37 18.53 -14.84
C SER A 119 19.78 17.53 -13.77
N VAL A 120 21.00 16.98 -13.87
CA VAL A 120 21.54 16.08 -12.84
C VAL A 120 21.63 16.78 -11.48
N GLY A 121 22.15 18.01 -11.44
CA GLY A 121 22.26 18.77 -10.20
C GLY A 121 20.91 19.05 -9.54
N ILE A 122 19.95 19.55 -10.31
CA ILE A 122 18.60 19.87 -9.82
C ILE A 122 17.87 18.60 -9.36
N THR A 123 17.96 17.52 -10.13
CA THR A 123 17.32 16.25 -9.80
C THR A 123 17.91 15.62 -8.55
N LEU A 124 19.24 15.67 -8.36
CA LEU A 124 19.87 15.19 -7.13
C LEU A 124 19.40 15.98 -5.90
N ILE A 125 19.31 17.31 -6.00
CA ILE A 125 18.78 18.15 -4.91
C ILE A 125 17.32 17.78 -4.63
N ALA A 126 16.50 17.62 -5.67
CA ALA A 126 15.11 17.23 -5.53
C ALA A 126 14.95 15.84 -4.87
N LEU A 127 15.77 14.85 -5.25
CA LEU A 127 15.76 13.50 -4.65
C LEU A 127 16.20 13.52 -3.18
N LEU A 128 17.17 14.36 -2.82
CA LEU A 128 17.59 14.53 -1.43
C LEU A 128 16.48 15.15 -0.59
N ILE A 129 15.83 16.21 -1.09
CA ILE A 129 14.69 16.85 -0.42
C ILE A 129 13.53 15.85 -0.28
N PHE A 130 13.15 15.20 -1.38
CA PHE A 130 12.04 14.25 -1.38
C PHE A 130 12.30 13.06 -0.45
N GLY A 131 13.52 12.51 -0.49
CA GLY A 131 13.91 11.42 0.41
C GLY A 131 13.97 11.85 1.88
N PHE A 132 14.38 13.09 2.18
CA PHE A 132 14.35 13.63 3.54
C PHE A 132 12.90 13.76 4.04
N VAL A 133 12.03 14.39 3.24
CA VAL A 133 10.60 14.54 3.53
C VAL A 133 9.96 13.17 3.74
N LYS A 134 10.17 12.23 2.81
CA LYS A 134 9.70 10.85 2.91
C LYS A 134 10.11 10.23 4.25
N GLY A 135 11.39 10.31 4.61
CA GLY A 135 11.90 9.72 5.85
C GLY A 135 11.31 10.37 7.11
N HIS A 136 11.06 11.67 7.08
CA HIS A 136 10.40 12.36 8.19
C HIS A 136 8.95 11.88 8.40
N PHE A 137 8.20 11.70 7.31
CA PHE A 137 6.80 11.24 7.39
C PHE A 137 6.65 9.74 7.66
N THR A 138 7.60 8.90 7.24
CA THR A 138 7.53 7.44 7.45
C THR A 138 8.07 6.98 8.80
N GLY A 139 8.61 7.89 9.63
CA GLY A 139 9.24 7.55 10.91
C GLY A 139 10.65 6.96 10.76
N ASP A 140 11.22 6.98 9.56
CA ASP A 140 12.59 6.58 9.29
C ASP A 140 13.60 7.69 9.63
N ARG A 141 14.90 7.38 9.60
CA ARG A 141 15.97 8.40 9.75
C ARG A 141 16.02 9.28 8.49
N PRO A 142 15.66 10.59 8.55
CA PRO A 142 15.45 11.40 7.35
C PRO A 142 16.67 11.49 6.44
N PHE A 143 17.87 11.68 7.01
CA PHE A 143 19.12 11.75 6.26
C PHE A 143 19.48 10.45 5.53
N ARG A 144 19.19 9.28 6.14
CA ARG A 144 19.43 7.99 5.49
C ARG A 144 18.47 7.78 4.33
N SER A 145 17.20 8.13 4.53
CA SER A 145 16.18 8.07 3.49
C SER A 145 16.51 9.01 2.31
N ALA A 146 17.00 10.21 2.58
CA ALA A 146 17.49 11.15 1.56
C ALA A 146 18.60 10.53 0.72
N LEU A 147 19.66 10.04 1.37
CA LEU A 147 20.81 9.45 0.70
C LEU A 147 20.42 8.20 -0.11
N GLN A 148 19.60 7.33 0.45
CA GLN A 148 19.12 6.13 -0.24
C GLN A 148 18.30 6.48 -1.49
N THR A 149 17.42 7.47 -1.39
CA THR A 149 16.59 7.92 -2.52
C THR A 149 17.47 8.50 -3.64
N ALA A 150 18.45 9.33 -3.29
CA ALA A 150 19.41 9.87 -4.25
C ALA A 150 20.28 8.78 -4.91
N LEU A 151 20.76 7.79 -4.14
CA LEU A 151 21.57 6.68 -4.65
C LEU A 151 20.78 5.80 -5.62
N ILE A 152 19.53 5.45 -5.30
CA ILE A 152 18.66 4.68 -6.21
C ILE A 152 18.48 5.44 -7.53
N GLY A 153 18.21 6.75 -7.47
CA GLY A 153 18.09 7.58 -8.65
C GLY A 153 19.38 7.64 -9.48
N ALA A 154 20.53 7.79 -8.82
CA ALA A 154 21.84 7.80 -9.50
C ALA A 154 22.14 6.46 -10.20
N VAL A 155 21.87 5.33 -9.54
CA VAL A 155 22.05 3.98 -10.13
C VAL A 155 21.11 3.76 -11.30
N ALA A 156 19.83 4.12 -11.17
CA ALA A 156 18.86 4.00 -12.25
C ALA A 156 19.24 4.86 -13.46
N SER A 157 19.67 6.11 -13.23
CA SER A 157 20.14 7.01 -14.29
C SER A 157 21.39 6.48 -14.98
N ALA A 158 22.35 5.95 -14.23
CA ALA A 158 23.56 5.36 -14.78
C ALA A 158 23.25 4.11 -15.64
N ALA A 159 22.32 3.27 -15.18
CA ALA A 159 21.84 2.11 -15.94
C ALA A 159 21.17 2.54 -17.26
N ALA A 160 20.23 3.48 -17.20
CA ALA A 160 19.53 4.00 -18.38
C ALA A 160 20.50 4.62 -19.40
N TYR A 161 21.45 5.44 -18.94
CA TYR A 161 22.48 6.03 -19.80
C TYR A 161 23.37 4.95 -20.45
N SER A 162 23.75 3.92 -19.69
CA SER A 162 24.60 2.83 -20.20
C SER A 162 23.92 2.05 -21.31
N ILE A 163 22.62 1.74 -21.12
CA ILE A 163 21.79 1.08 -22.13
C ILE A 163 21.64 1.97 -23.37
N ALA A 164 21.32 3.26 -23.20
CA ALA A 164 21.20 4.20 -24.31
C ALA A 164 22.50 4.33 -25.11
N LYS A 165 23.65 4.34 -24.43
CA LYS A 165 24.97 4.36 -25.07
C LYS A 165 25.25 3.08 -25.85
N LEU A 166 24.88 1.91 -25.30
CA LEU A 166 25.08 0.62 -25.97
C LEU A 166 24.31 0.52 -27.29
N PHE A 167 23.07 1.00 -27.33
CA PHE A 167 22.28 1.02 -28.57
C PHE A 167 22.73 2.07 -29.59
N ARG A 168 23.46 3.09 -29.15
CA ARG A 168 24.00 4.16 -30.01
C ARG A 168 25.39 3.82 -30.56
N THR A 169 26.02 2.76 -30.06
CA THR A 169 27.30 2.24 -30.54
C THR A 169 27.05 1.24 -31.66
#